data_AF-A0A381Z3I3-F1
#
_entry.id   AF-A0A381Z3I3-F1
#
_cell.length_a   1.000
_cell.length_b   1.000
_cell.length_c   1.000
_cell.angle_alpha   90.00
_cell.angle_beta   90.00
_cell.angle_gamma   90.00
#
_symmetry.space_group_name_H-M   'P 1'
#
loop_
_entity.id
_entity.type
_entity.pdbx_description
1 polymer ?
#
loop_
_entity_poly.entity_id
_entity_poly.type
_entity_poly.pdbx_seq_one_letter_code
_entity_poly.pdbx_strand_id
1 'polypeptide(L)'
;MRKGKITQIIGAVVDVKFDGELPEILTALECNNSGNRLVLEVAQHLGESSVRTIAMDATEGLKRGDEVTDTGSPIKVPVGPETLGRIINVIGEPIDEKGEVKTK
;
A
#
# COMPACT_ATOMS: atom_id res chain seq x y z
N MET A 1 -0.27 6.77 -13.17
CA MET A 1 -0.42 6.61 -11.71
C MET A 1 -1.36 7.69 -11.23
N ARG A 2 -2.47 7.29 -10.59
CA ARG A 2 -3.47 8.22 -10.07
C ARG A 2 -3.03 8.62 -8.67
N LYS A 3 -3.23 9.89 -8.31
CA LYS A 3 -2.86 10.41 -6.99
C LYS A 3 -4.12 10.68 -6.18
N GLY A 4 -4.09 10.27 -4.92
CA GLY A 4 -5.09 10.55 -3.92
C GLY A 4 -4.48 11.27 -2.71
N LYS A 5 -5.32 11.67 -1.76
CA LYS A 5 -4.91 12.29 -0.50
C LYS A 5 -5.57 11.61 0.67
N ILE A 6 -4.82 11.44 1.76
CA ILE A 6 -5.36 10.89 3.01
C ILE A 6 -6.38 11.88 3.60
N THR A 7 -7.58 11.41 3.90
CA THR A 7 -8.63 12.20 4.55
C THR A 7 -8.83 11.82 6.01
N GLN A 8 -8.62 10.55 6.36
CA GLN A 8 -8.83 10.03 7.71
C GLN A 8 -7.86 8.89 8.03
N ILE A 9 -7.46 8.79 9.31
CA ILE A 9 -6.58 7.74 9.83
C ILE A 9 -7.19 7.28 11.17
N ILE A 10 -7.54 6.00 11.27
CA ILE A 10 -8.09 5.37 12.49
C ILE A 10 -7.37 4.03 12.67
N GLY A 11 -6.28 4.03 13.44
CA GLY A 11 -5.39 2.86 13.53
C GLY A 11 -4.93 2.43 12.15
N ALA A 12 -5.04 1.14 11.84
CA ALA A 12 -4.69 0.59 10.53
C ALA A 12 -5.66 0.96 9.39
N VAL A 13 -6.80 1.60 9.68
CA VAL A 13 -7.79 1.99 8.68
C VAL A 13 -7.49 3.41 8.20
N VAL A 14 -7.22 3.57 6.90
CA VAL A 14 -6.89 4.86 6.28
C VAL A 14 -7.86 5.14 5.15
N ASP A 15 -8.57 6.27 5.20
CA ASP A 15 -9.45 6.69 4.12
C ASP A 15 -8.68 7.65 3.19
N VAL A 16 -8.80 7.41 1.88
CA VAL A 16 -8.08 8.14 0.82
C VAL A 16 -9.09 8.66 -0.19
N LYS A 17 -8.99 9.95 -0.51
CA LYS A 17 -9.82 10.60 -1.53
C LYS A 17 -9.04 10.75 -2.84
N PHE A 18 -9.70 10.43 -3.95
CA PHE A 18 -9.20 10.62 -5.30
C PHE A 18 -10.07 11.66 -6.02
N ASP A 19 -9.47 12.50 -6.86
CA ASP A 19 -10.23 13.51 -7.63
C ASP A 19 -10.80 12.94 -8.95
N GLY A 20 -10.46 11.69 -9.30
CA GLY A 20 -10.85 11.02 -10.55
C GLY A 20 -11.34 9.59 -10.33
N GLU A 21 -10.98 8.70 -11.24
CA GLU A 21 -11.34 7.28 -11.14
C GLU A 21 -10.81 6.65 -9.85
N LEU A 22 -11.70 5.96 -9.14
CA LEU A 22 -11.33 5.22 -7.94
C LEU A 22 -10.54 3.96 -8.30
N PRO A 23 -9.48 3.63 -7.54
CA PRO A 23 -8.84 2.32 -7.62
C PRO A 23 -9.83 1.21 -7.25
N GLU A 24 -9.70 0.04 -7.85
CA GLU A 24 -10.56 -1.11 -7.55
C GLU A 24 -10.32 -1.63 -6.13
N ILE A 25 -11.28 -2.37 -5.58
CA ILE A 25 -11.07 -3.11 -4.33
C ILE A 25 -9.92 -4.10 -4.53
N LEU A 26 -9.13 -4.32 -3.47
CA LEU A 26 -7.86 -5.06 -3.44
C LEU A 26 -6.68 -4.37 -4.12
N THR A 27 -6.86 -3.18 -4.69
CA THR A 27 -5.73 -2.43 -5.28
C THR A 27 -4.78 -1.95 -4.19
N ALA A 28 -3.47 -2.10 -4.43
CA ALA A 28 -2.44 -1.54 -3.58
C ALA A 28 -2.22 -0.06 -3.89
N LEU A 29 -2.12 0.75 -2.85
CA LEU A 29 -1.72 2.14 -2.89
C LEU A 29 -0.42 2.31 -2.11
N GLU A 30 0.37 3.31 -2.48
CA GLU A 30 1.65 3.61 -1.84
C GLU A 30 1.69 5.05 -1.33
N CYS A 31 2.18 5.25 -0.13
CA CYS A 31 2.49 6.57 0.39
C CYS A 31 3.86 6.60 1.08
N ASN A 32 4.42 7.79 1.19
CA ASN A 32 5.63 8.01 1.95
C ASN A 32 5.25 8.27 3.42
N ASN A 33 5.69 7.40 4.32
CA ASN A 33 5.61 7.64 5.75
C ASN A 33 7.01 7.97 6.29
N SER A 34 7.34 9.26 6.33
CA SER A 34 8.61 9.76 6.90
C SER A 34 9.87 9.13 6.29
N GLY A 35 9.87 8.90 4.98
CA GLY A 35 10.98 8.27 4.25
C GLY A 35 10.80 6.77 3.99
N ASN A 36 9.86 6.11 4.68
CA ASN A 36 9.55 4.71 4.47
C ASN A 36 8.37 4.54 3.50
N ARG A 37 8.42 3.49 2.68
CA ARG A 37 7.31 3.09 1.82
C ARG A 37 6.25 2.41 2.67
N LEU A 38 5.04 2.95 2.68
CA LEU A 38 3.89 2.33 3.32
C LEU A 38 2.88 1.92 2.24
N VAL A 39 2.45 0.67 2.30
CA VAL A 39 1.43 0.12 1.40
C VAL A 39 0.07 0.10 2.10
N LEU A 40 -0.95 0.57 1.39
CA LEU A 40 -2.35 0.52 1.80
C LEU A 40 -3.12 -0.34 0.79
N GLU A 41 -3.98 -1.25 1.24
CA GLU A 41 -4.84 -2.03 0.35
C GLU A 41 -6.28 -1.49 0.38
N VAL A 42 -6.88 -1.24 -0.78
CA VAL A 42 -8.28 -0.81 -0.87
C VAL A 42 -9.23 -1.92 -0.42
N ALA A 43 -9.97 -1.68 0.66
CA ALA A 43 -10.93 -2.64 1.19
C ALA A 43 -12.37 -2.36 0.75
N GLN A 44 -12.74 -1.09 0.54
CA GLN A 44 -14.09 -0.71 0.12
C GLN A 44 -14.13 0.69 -0.50
N HIS A 45 -15.15 0.95 -1.30
CA HIS A 45 -15.50 2.29 -1.78
C HIS A 45 -16.52 2.93 -0.83
N LEU A 46 -16.25 4.16 -0.38
CA LEU A 46 -17.12 4.87 0.57
C LEU A 46 -18.12 5.82 -0.12
N GLY A 47 -17.98 6.03 -1.43
CA GLY A 47 -18.65 7.12 -2.15
C GLY A 47 -17.83 8.42 -2.09
N GLU A 48 -18.35 9.50 -2.71
CA GLU A 48 -17.70 10.82 -2.76
C GLU A 48 -16.22 10.79 -3.19
N SER A 49 -15.92 9.91 -4.16
CA SER A 49 -14.58 9.64 -4.66
C SER A 49 -13.57 9.27 -3.56
N SER A 50 -14.03 8.57 -2.52
CA SER A 50 -13.21 8.10 -1.41
C SER A 50 -13.21 6.59 -1.31
N VAL A 51 -12.06 6.04 -0.94
CA VAL A 51 -11.86 4.62 -0.66
C VAL A 51 -11.37 4.46 0.78
N ARG A 52 -11.76 3.35 1.40
CA ARG A 52 -11.19 2.93 2.68
C ARG A 52 -10.17 1.86 2.43
N THR A 53 -9.03 2.01 3.09
CA THR A 53 -7.87 1.16 2.95
C THR A 53 -7.44 0.57 4.28
N ILE A 54 -6.70 -0.54 4.22
CA ILE A 54 -6.05 -1.16 5.35
C ILE A 54 -4.54 -1.02 5.15
N ALA A 55 -3.84 -0.44 6.12
CA ALA A 55 -2.40 -0.29 6.09
C ALA A 55 -1.70 -1.63 6.38
N MET A 56 -0.65 -1.93 5.61
CA MET A 56 0.16 -3.14 5.77
C MET A 56 1.27 -2.99 6.82
N ASP A 57 1.45 -1.78 7.35
CA ASP A 57 2.41 -1.45 8.41
C ASP A 57 1.88 -0.28 9.25
N ALA A 58 2.65 0.17 10.24
CA ALA A 58 2.28 1.24 11.15
C ALA A 58 1.95 2.56 10.41
N THR A 59 0.82 3.15 10.81
CA THR A 59 0.32 4.43 10.28
C THR A 59 0.78 5.64 11.10
N GLU A 60 1.60 5.41 12.13
CA GLU A 60 2.20 6.46 12.95
C GLU A 60 3.08 7.35 12.07
N GLY A 61 2.86 8.67 12.13
CA GLY A 61 3.57 9.64 11.29
C GLY A 61 2.80 10.09 10.05
N LEU A 62 1.78 9.33 9.60
CA LEU A 62 0.89 9.77 8.53
C LEU A 62 0.07 10.99 8.93
N LYS A 63 -0.20 11.86 7.94
CA LYS A 63 -0.97 13.08 8.10
C LYS A 63 -2.08 13.15 7.06
N ARG A 64 -3.17 13.83 7.42
CA ARG A 64 -4.20 14.19 6.45
C ARG A 64 -3.60 15.11 5.40
N GLY A 65 -3.96 14.87 4.14
CA GLY A 65 -3.43 15.58 2.99
C GLY A 65 -2.18 14.95 2.39
N ASP A 66 -1.55 13.97 3.05
CA ASP A 66 -0.42 13.23 2.48
C ASP A 66 -0.83 12.56 1.16
N GLU A 67 0.09 12.61 0.20
CA GLU A 67 -0.11 12.05 -1.13
C GLU A 67 -0.05 10.53 -1.09
N VAL A 68 -1.00 9.91 -1.77
CA VAL A 68 -1.10 8.47 -1.97
C VAL A 68 -1.11 8.18 -3.46
N THR A 69 -0.33 7.20 -3.90
CA THR A 69 -0.20 6.81 -5.31
C THR A 69 -0.87 5.47 -5.55
N ASP A 70 -1.77 5.42 -6.52
CA ASP A 70 -2.38 4.19 -7.00
C ASP A 70 -1.39 3.40 -7.89
N THR A 71 -1.11 2.16 -7.49
CA THR A 71 -0.24 1.25 -8.25
C THR A 71 -0.94 0.62 -9.45
N GLY A 72 -2.28 0.64 -9.49
CA GLY A 72 -3.10 0.05 -10.53
C GLY A 72 -3.22 -1.48 -10.48
N SER A 73 -2.72 -2.12 -9.42
CA SER A 73 -2.87 -3.57 -9.22
C SER A 73 -2.90 -3.94 -7.74
N PRO A 74 -3.34 -5.16 -7.39
CA PRO A 74 -3.18 -5.66 -6.02
C PRO A 74 -1.72 -5.75 -5.59
N ILE A 75 -1.50 -6.00 -4.30
CA ILE A 75 -0.17 -6.24 -3.75
C ILE A 75 0.46 -7.42 -4.51
N LYS A 76 1.64 -7.18 -5.10
CA LYS A 76 2.41 -8.19 -5.83
C LYS A 76 3.64 -8.58 -5.02
N VAL A 77 3.84 -9.89 -4.89
CA VAL A 77 4.95 -10.46 -4.14
C VAL A 77 5.81 -11.33 -5.06
N PRO A 78 7.12 -11.46 -4.78
CA PRO A 78 7.99 -12.36 -5.53
C PRO A 78 7.54 -13.82 -5.34
N VAL A 79 7.54 -14.59 -6.42
CA VAL A 79 7.23 -16.02 -6.45
C VAL A 79 8.26 -16.77 -7.28
N GLY A 80 8.39 -18.08 -7.06
CA GLY A 80 9.34 -18.95 -7.78
C GLY A 80 10.37 -19.59 -6.85
N PRO A 81 11.22 -20.51 -7.36
CA PRO A 81 12.23 -21.19 -6.56
C PRO A 81 13.21 -20.26 -5.84
N GLU A 82 13.41 -19.04 -6.35
CA GLU A 82 14.30 -18.02 -5.78
C GLU A 82 13.82 -17.50 -4.41
N THR A 83 12.56 -17.75 -4.04
CA THR A 83 12.02 -17.42 -2.71
C THR A 83 12.33 -18.48 -1.65
N LEU A 84 12.77 -19.68 -2.06
CA LEU A 84 13.03 -20.77 -1.12
C LEU A 84 14.18 -20.42 -0.15
N GLY A 85 13.91 -20.53 1.14
CA GLY A 85 14.86 -20.19 2.20
C GLY A 85 15.01 -18.68 2.46
N ARG A 86 14.15 -17.85 1.86
CA ARG A 86 14.04 -16.41 2.14
C ARG A 86 12.95 -16.16 3.19
N ILE A 87 13.10 -15.10 3.97
CA ILE A 87 12.04 -14.58 4.84
C ILE A 87 11.52 -13.29 4.21
N ILE A 88 10.22 -13.26 3.92
CA ILE A 88 9.57 -12.19 3.16
C ILE A 88 8.35 -11.70 3.96
N ASN A 89 8.14 -10.39 4.01
CA ASN A 89 6.98 -9.80 4.67
C ASN A 89 5.71 -9.85 3.79
N VAL A 90 4.59 -9.33 4.31
CA VAL A 90 3.27 -9.38 3.67
C VAL A 90 3.23 -8.68 2.30
N ILE A 91 4.09 -7.69 2.07
CA ILE A 91 4.17 -6.93 0.81
C ILE A 91 5.25 -7.44 -0.15
N GLY A 92 5.92 -8.54 0.19
CA GLY A 92 6.90 -9.16 -0.71
C GLY A 92 8.33 -8.68 -0.52
N GLU A 93 8.63 -7.88 0.49
CA GLU A 93 9.98 -7.38 0.76
C GLU A 93 10.76 -8.38 1.64
N PRO A 94 12.04 -8.67 1.30
CA PRO A 94 12.87 -9.55 2.10
C PRO A 94 13.30 -8.87 3.41
N ILE A 95 13.16 -9.60 4.52
CA ILE A 95 13.51 -9.14 5.87
C ILE A 95 14.60 -10.00 6.51
N ASP A 96 15.32 -10.78 5.71
CA ASP A 96 16.37 -11.71 6.15
C ASP A 96 17.80 -11.17 5.98
N GLU A 97 17.95 -9.87 5.64
CA GLU A 97 19.24 -9.20 5.38
C GLU A 97 20.09 -9.83 4.26
N LYS A 98 19.52 -10.72 3.42
CA LYS A 98 20.23 -11.38 2.31
C LYS A 98 20.12 -10.64 0.96
N GLY A 99 19.76 -9.35 0.99
CA GLY A 99 19.53 -8.54 -0.21
C GLY A 99 18.21 -8.85 -0.92
N GLU A 100 18.06 -8.38 -2.16
CA GLU A 100 16.80 -8.55 -2.92
C GLU A 100 16.49 -10.00 -3.29
N VAL A 101 15.20 -10.32 -3.46
CA VAL A 101 14.73 -11.59 -4.04
C VAL A 101 14.43 -11.35 -5.52
N LYS A 102 15.38 -11.66 -6.40
CA LYS A 102 15.20 -11.50 -7.85
C LYS A 102 14.41 -12.68 -8.40
N THR A 103 13.14 -12.45 -8.70
CA THR A 103 12.25 -13.41 -9.36
C THR A 103 12.09 -13.06 -10.85
N LYS A 104 11.71 -14.05 -11.66
CA LYS A 104 11.50 -13.90 -13.10
C LYS A 104 10.05 -13.62 -13.45
#